data_AF-A0A0Q6RWZ4-F1
#
_entry.id   AF-A0A0Q6RWZ4-F1
#
_cell.length_a   1.000
_cell.length_b   1.000
_cell.length_c   1.000
_cell.angle_alpha   90.00
_cell.angle_beta   90.00
_cell.angle_gamma   90.00
#
_symmetry.space_group_name_H-M   'P 1'
#
loop_
_entity.id
_entity.type
_entity.pdbx_description
1 polymer ?
#
loop_
_entity_poly.entity_id
_entity_poly.type
_entity_poly.pdbx_seq_one_letter_code
_entity_poly.pdbx_strand_id
1 'polypeptide(L)'
;MNCRRLLALTGTVACLAFGGIRVAEAQCTIPNVITNGQVADATPLMGDFSALVDCIENPAPVPSKQFSGPGGGVITMQNPSSTSDYNFNLPATAGNPGDLLTSGGGGTSPELWTSTGTSGHVLPFLDGGNTWSGTQTFGAVVGSITTQSGTAYILAASDCGTTIRFTSNSPVTVTTLNSLPPGCSVAIEQAGNGQIAIAAGAGTTQRSPHSYTKTYGPYAILGLFVDMNAGGSAAEIIITGDGA
;
A
#
# COMPACT_ATOMS: atom_id res chain seq x y z
N MET A 1 21.02 -86.95 -50.60
CA MET A 1 21.84 -86.68 -49.40
C MET A 1 21.23 -85.50 -48.65
N ASN A 2 20.65 -85.80 -47.49
CA ASN A 2 20.30 -84.98 -46.30
C ASN A 2 19.85 -83.52 -46.53
N CYS A 3 18.56 -83.18 -46.55
CA CYS A 3 17.56 -83.07 -45.45
C CYS A 3 17.57 -81.73 -44.66
N ARG A 4 16.72 -80.79 -45.13
CA ARG A 4 15.74 -79.93 -44.42
C ARG A 4 16.12 -78.92 -43.31
N ARG A 5 15.50 -77.73 -43.48
CA ARG A 5 14.94 -76.75 -42.49
C ARG A 5 15.99 -75.84 -41.79
N LEU A 6 15.77 -74.55 -41.50
CA LEU A 6 14.58 -73.81 -41.06
C LEU A 6 14.77 -72.26 -41.22
N LEU A 7 13.65 -71.53 -41.34
CA LEU A 7 13.47 -70.05 -41.29
C LEU A 7 13.99 -69.36 -40.00
N ALA A 8 14.35 -68.06 -40.09
CA ALA A 8 13.99 -66.95 -39.16
C ALA A 8 14.74 -65.65 -39.55
N LEU A 9 14.12 -64.68 -40.23
CA LEU A 9 13.50 -63.45 -39.68
C LEU A 9 14.48 -62.54 -38.90
N THR A 10 15.00 -61.53 -39.59
CA THR A 10 15.82 -60.42 -39.04
C THR A 10 14.93 -59.38 -38.36
N GLY A 11 15.08 -59.22 -37.04
CA GLY A 11 14.40 -58.23 -36.20
C GLY A 11 15.32 -57.08 -35.79
N THR A 12 14.87 -55.88 -36.15
CA THR A 12 15.10 -54.54 -35.56
C THR A 12 15.99 -54.40 -34.32
N VAL A 13 17.06 -53.61 -34.46
CA VAL A 13 17.85 -53.03 -33.37
C VAL A 13 17.13 -51.77 -32.86
N ALA A 14 16.73 -51.77 -31.59
CA ALA A 14 16.22 -50.60 -30.88
C ALA A 14 16.92 -50.47 -29.52
N CYS A 15 17.47 -49.28 -29.28
CA CYS A 15 17.71 -48.57 -28.01
C CYS A 15 18.25 -49.34 -26.78
N LEU A 16 19.39 -48.86 -26.25
CA LEU A 16 19.58 -48.51 -24.82
C LEU A 16 21.03 -48.04 -24.58
N ALA A 17 21.30 -46.76 -24.83
CA ALA A 17 22.43 -46.08 -24.22
C ALA A 17 22.01 -45.71 -22.79
N PHE A 18 22.40 -46.53 -21.82
CA PHE A 18 22.19 -46.26 -20.40
C PHE A 18 23.02 -45.05 -19.98
N GLY A 19 22.33 -44.02 -19.48
CA GLY A 19 22.91 -42.89 -18.77
C GLY A 19 23.61 -43.32 -17.48
N GLY A 20 24.57 -42.51 -17.05
CA GLY A 20 25.38 -42.75 -15.86
C GLY A 20 24.54 -43.00 -14.61
N ILE A 21 24.81 -44.14 -13.98
CA ILE A 21 24.29 -44.46 -12.65
C ILE A 21 25.07 -43.57 -11.67
N ARG A 22 24.43 -42.51 -11.19
CA ARG A 22 24.89 -41.85 -9.96
C ARG A 22 24.64 -42.86 -8.84
N VAL A 23 25.69 -43.53 -8.38
CA VAL A 23 25.61 -44.33 -7.16
C VAL A 23 25.28 -43.34 -6.04
N ALA A 24 24.12 -43.49 -5.42
CA ALA A 24 23.86 -42.81 -4.16
C ALA A 24 24.90 -43.37 -3.17
N GLU A 25 25.88 -42.55 -2.79
CA GLU A 25 26.75 -42.91 -1.68
C GLU A 25 25.85 -43.15 -0.46
N ALA A 26 25.94 -44.33 0.14
CA ALA A 26 25.24 -44.60 1.38
C ALA A 26 25.70 -43.53 2.40
N GLN A 27 24.77 -42.74 2.93
CA GLN A 27 25.09 -41.66 3.89
C GLN A 27 25.73 -42.16 5.19
N CYS A 28 25.75 -43.48 5.39
CA CYS A 28 26.27 -44.13 6.58
C CYS A 28 27.50 -44.95 6.22
N THR A 29 28.63 -44.62 6.84
CA THR A 29 29.84 -45.46 6.78
C THR A 29 29.67 -46.60 7.79
N ILE A 30 29.57 -47.84 7.31
CA ILE A 30 29.59 -49.01 8.19
C ILE A 30 31.06 -49.32 8.53
N PRO A 31 31.46 -49.37 9.83
CA PRO A 31 32.87 -49.44 10.20
C PRO A 31 33.56 -50.76 9.85
N ASN A 32 32.83 -51.88 9.90
CA ASN A 32 33.39 -53.20 9.67
C ASN A 32 32.91 -53.79 8.34
N VAL A 33 33.80 -54.53 7.66
CA VAL A 33 33.47 -55.28 6.44
C VAL A 33 33.47 -56.75 6.78
N ILE A 34 32.28 -57.35 6.89
CA ILE A 34 32.13 -58.79 7.14
C ILE A 34 32.07 -59.51 5.78
N THR A 35 33.06 -60.35 5.50
CA THR A 35 33.18 -61.13 4.27
C THR A 35 32.72 -62.58 4.47
N ASN A 36 32.18 -63.17 3.41
CA ASN A 36 31.65 -64.54 3.46
C ASN A 36 32.79 -65.54 3.75
N GLY A 37 32.64 -66.32 4.83
CA GLY A 37 33.65 -67.27 5.30
C GLY A 37 34.42 -66.84 6.56
N GLN A 38 34.20 -65.63 7.08
CA GLN A 38 34.69 -65.26 8.41
C GLN A 38 33.82 -65.89 9.50
N VAL A 39 34.43 -66.35 10.59
CA VAL A 39 33.68 -66.76 11.80
C VAL A 39 32.96 -65.51 12.29
N ALA A 40 31.63 -65.60 12.47
CA ALA A 40 30.83 -64.47 12.92
C ALA A 40 31.28 -64.05 14.34
N ASP A 41 32.09 -63.01 14.41
CA ASP A 41 32.39 -62.31 15.67
C ASP A 41 31.21 -61.38 15.96
N ALA A 42 30.62 -61.53 17.15
CA ALA A 42 29.50 -60.71 17.58
C ALA A 42 29.89 -59.23 17.76
N THR A 43 31.17 -58.94 18.00
CA THR A 43 31.63 -57.59 18.29
C THR A 43 31.58 -56.68 17.07
N PRO A 44 32.14 -57.03 15.89
CA PRO A 44 31.99 -56.27 14.66
C PRO A 44 30.53 -56.14 14.20
N LEU A 45 29.76 -57.23 14.31
CA LEU A 45 28.35 -57.25 13.88
C LEU A 45 27.50 -56.26 14.70
N MET A 46 27.66 -56.24 16.02
CA MET A 46 26.94 -55.32 16.89
C MET A 46 27.46 -53.88 16.76
N GLY A 47 28.74 -53.70 16.42
CA GLY A 47 29.31 -52.39 16.06
C GLY A 47 28.66 -51.82 14.79
N ASP A 48 28.52 -52.63 13.74
CA ASP A 48 27.87 -52.23 12.48
C ASP A 48 26.38 -51.95 12.68
N PHE A 49 25.70 -52.77 13.47
CA PHE A 49 24.30 -52.54 13.83
C PHE A 49 24.13 -51.20 14.57
N SER A 50 24.99 -50.91 15.55
CA SER A 50 24.92 -49.66 16.32
C SER A 50 25.22 -48.44 15.44
N ALA A 51 26.18 -48.54 14.53
CA ALA A 51 26.50 -47.47 13.57
C ALA A 51 25.34 -47.21 12.59
N LEU A 52 24.63 -48.26 12.18
CA LEU A 52 23.44 -48.13 11.35
C LEU A 52 22.29 -47.46 12.10
N VAL A 53 22.03 -47.87 13.35
CA VAL A 53 21.01 -47.25 14.20
C VAL A 53 21.31 -45.77 14.43
N ASP A 54 22.55 -45.43 14.79
CA ASP A 54 22.97 -44.04 14.99
C ASP A 54 22.81 -43.20 13.72
N CYS A 55 23.15 -43.75 12.55
CA CYS A 55 22.96 -43.03 11.29
C CYS A 55 21.48 -42.78 10.95
N ILE A 56 20.59 -43.70 11.30
CA ILE A 56 19.14 -43.56 11.08
C ILE A 56 18.55 -42.52 12.05
N GLU A 57 18.96 -42.55 13.31
CA GLU A 57 18.43 -41.67 14.35
C GLU A 57 19.05 -40.27 14.32
N ASN A 58 20.32 -40.17 13.92
CA ASN A 58 21.10 -38.94 13.86
C ASN A 58 21.69 -38.68 12.46
N PRO A 59 20.85 -38.55 11.41
CA PRO A 59 21.35 -38.34 10.06
C PRO A 59 22.12 -37.02 9.98
N ALA A 60 23.29 -37.05 9.33
CA ALA A 60 24.09 -35.86 9.07
C ALA A 60 23.23 -34.75 8.41
N PRO A 61 23.46 -33.47 8.72
CA PRO A 61 22.68 -32.38 8.17
C PRO A 61 22.80 -32.37 6.64
N VAL A 62 21.69 -32.66 5.96
CA VAL A 62 21.57 -32.54 4.51
C VAL A 62 21.15 -31.10 4.15
N PRO A 63 21.67 -30.52 3.05
CA PRO A 63 21.36 -29.15 2.65
C PRO A 63 19.88 -28.94 2.27
N SER A 64 19.12 -30.02 2.08
CA SER A 64 17.68 -30.00 1.86
C SER A 64 17.01 -31.16 2.61
N LYS A 65 16.10 -30.85 3.54
CA LYS A 65 15.11 -31.81 4.06
C LYS A 65 13.80 -31.59 3.31
N GLN A 66 13.40 -32.53 2.47
CA GLN A 66 12.10 -32.52 1.79
C GLN A 66 11.10 -33.33 2.63
N PHE A 67 10.05 -32.67 3.13
CA PHE A 67 8.91 -33.35 3.74
C PHE A 67 7.86 -33.57 2.63
N SER A 68 7.57 -34.83 2.30
CA SER A 68 6.57 -35.17 1.27
C SER A 68 5.65 -36.28 1.75
N GLY A 69 4.35 -36.16 1.46
CA GLY A 69 3.32 -37.15 1.79
C GLY A 69 1.94 -36.70 1.23
N PRO A 70 1.00 -37.63 0.98
CA PRO A 70 -0.36 -37.27 0.61
C PRO A 70 -1.07 -36.62 1.81
N GLY A 71 -1.35 -35.33 1.71
CA GLY A 71 -1.89 -34.49 2.79
C GLY A 71 -0.86 -33.48 3.27
N GLY A 72 -1.27 -32.21 3.41
CA GLY A 72 -0.39 -31.12 3.85
C GLY A 72 0.38 -31.51 5.12
N GLY A 73 1.71 -31.46 5.06
CA GLY A 73 2.56 -31.75 6.20
C GLY A 73 2.63 -30.54 7.13
N VAL A 74 2.60 -30.77 8.43
CA VAL A 74 2.93 -29.73 9.43
C VAL A 74 4.46 -29.69 9.56
N ILE A 75 5.06 -28.54 9.27
CA ILE A 75 6.46 -28.28 9.62
C ILE A 75 6.44 -27.57 10.98
N THR A 76 6.81 -28.29 12.02
CA THR A 76 6.92 -27.71 13.38
C THR A 76 8.32 -27.15 13.55
N MET A 77 8.43 -25.83 13.71
CA MET A 77 9.68 -25.17 14.09
C MET A 77 9.63 -24.89 15.59
N GLN A 78 10.40 -25.64 16.38
CA GLN A 78 10.50 -25.39 17.82
C GLN A 78 11.33 -24.14 18.08
N ASN A 79 10.70 -23.12 18.68
CA ASN A 79 11.43 -22.00 19.23
C ASN A 79 11.95 -22.39 20.62
N PRO A 80 13.27 -22.51 20.83
CA PRO A 80 13.85 -22.97 22.09
C PRO A 80 13.60 -22.02 23.28
N SER A 81 13.11 -20.78 23.04
CA SER A 81 12.79 -19.81 24.10
C SER A 81 11.29 -19.62 24.38
N SER A 82 10.42 -20.33 23.65
CA SER A 82 8.96 -20.26 23.80
C SER A 82 8.42 -21.57 24.37
N THR A 83 7.44 -21.50 25.28
CA THR A 83 6.74 -22.68 25.82
C THR A 83 5.72 -23.29 24.83
N SER A 84 5.71 -22.84 23.57
CA SER A 84 4.77 -23.29 22.54
C SER A 84 5.45 -23.39 21.18
N ASP A 85 5.20 -24.50 20.49
CA ASP A 85 5.67 -24.78 19.13
C ASP A 85 5.04 -23.81 18.12
N TYR A 86 5.83 -23.30 17.15
CA TYR A 86 5.29 -22.59 16.00
C TYR A 86 5.00 -23.59 14.88
N ASN A 87 3.71 -23.82 14.62
CA ASN A 87 3.28 -24.64 13.50
C ASN A 87 3.21 -23.76 12.24
N PHE A 88 4.12 -23.96 11.28
CA PHE A 88 3.92 -23.51 9.90
C PHE A 88 2.97 -24.49 9.22
N ASN A 89 1.67 -24.29 9.44
CA ASN A 89 0.64 -25.08 8.77
C ASN A 89 0.39 -24.50 7.38
N LEU A 90 1.22 -24.92 6.41
CA LEU A 90 1.20 -24.38 5.06
C LEU A 90 -0.13 -24.68 4.34
N PRO A 91 -0.62 -23.79 3.46
CA PRO A 91 -1.83 -24.03 2.69
C PRO A 91 -1.70 -25.28 1.80
N ALA A 92 -2.78 -26.05 1.67
CA ALA A 92 -2.81 -27.26 0.82
C ALA A 92 -2.78 -26.96 -0.69
N THR A 93 -3.00 -25.71 -1.08
CA THR A 93 -2.98 -25.23 -2.47
C THR A 93 -1.81 -24.27 -2.67
N ALA A 94 -1.23 -24.24 -3.87
CA ALA A 94 -0.24 -23.22 -4.22
C ALA A 94 -0.91 -21.83 -4.28
N GLY A 95 -0.19 -20.80 -3.84
CA GLY A 95 -0.58 -19.41 -4.04
C GLY A 95 -0.28 -18.93 -5.46
N ASN A 96 -0.80 -17.77 -5.83
CA ASN A 96 -0.44 -17.09 -7.07
C ASN A 96 0.86 -16.29 -6.87
N PRO A 97 1.56 -15.93 -7.97
CA PRO A 97 2.68 -14.99 -7.90
C PRO A 97 2.27 -13.68 -7.21
N GLY A 98 2.97 -13.31 -6.14
CA GLY A 98 2.72 -12.07 -5.38
C GLY A 98 1.82 -12.22 -4.14
N ASP A 99 1.25 -13.42 -3.91
CA ASP A 99 0.51 -13.71 -2.69
C ASP A 99 1.46 -13.77 -1.47
N LEU A 100 0.99 -13.28 -0.33
CA LEU A 100 1.69 -13.35 0.95
C LEU A 100 1.04 -14.45 1.82
N LEU A 101 1.85 -15.33 2.44
CA LEU A 101 1.34 -16.19 3.50
C LEU A 101 1.11 -15.38 4.76
N THR A 102 -0.12 -15.45 5.26
CA THR A 102 -0.55 -14.75 6.48
C THR A 102 -0.95 -15.77 7.54
N SER A 103 -0.64 -15.49 8.80
CA SER A 103 -0.90 -16.41 9.90
C SER A 103 -2.39 -16.70 10.06
N GLY A 104 -2.74 -17.98 10.24
CA GLY A 104 -4.10 -18.44 10.53
C GLY A 104 -4.54 -18.30 12.00
N GLY A 105 -3.73 -17.65 12.85
CA GLY A 105 -4.03 -17.48 14.28
C GLY A 105 -3.51 -18.60 15.20
N GLY A 106 -2.60 -19.45 14.70
CA GLY A 106 -1.93 -20.51 15.47
C GLY A 106 -2.71 -21.83 15.55
N GLY A 107 -2.18 -22.80 16.31
CA GLY A 107 -2.81 -24.11 16.52
C GLY A 107 -2.80 -25.00 15.27
N THR A 108 -3.98 -25.53 14.89
CA THR A 108 -4.19 -26.34 13.68
C THR A 108 -4.71 -25.52 12.50
N SER A 109 -4.89 -24.21 12.65
CA SER A 109 -5.36 -23.35 11.56
C SER A 109 -4.27 -23.18 10.50
N PRO A 110 -4.54 -23.45 9.22
CA PRO A 110 -3.57 -23.22 8.16
C PRO A 110 -3.33 -21.73 7.95
N GLU A 111 -2.12 -21.39 7.51
CA GLU A 111 -1.83 -20.09 6.92
C GLU A 111 -2.71 -19.87 5.69
N LEU A 112 -2.90 -18.60 5.32
CA LEU A 112 -3.72 -18.21 4.19
C LEU A 112 -2.90 -17.44 3.17
N TRP A 113 -3.07 -17.78 1.89
CA TRP A 113 -2.61 -16.95 0.78
C TRP A 113 -3.48 -15.70 0.71
N THR A 114 -2.90 -14.57 1.05
CA THR A 114 -3.56 -13.27 0.95
C THR A 114 -3.06 -12.57 -0.30
N SER A 115 -3.98 -12.27 -1.22
CA SER A 115 -3.66 -11.46 -2.40
C SER A 115 -3.33 -10.04 -1.96
N THR A 116 -2.17 -9.55 -2.40
CA THR A 116 -1.71 -8.18 -2.17
C THR A 116 -2.24 -7.20 -3.24
N GLY A 117 -3.12 -7.68 -4.14
CA GLY A 117 -3.63 -6.94 -5.29
C GLY A 117 -2.73 -7.06 -6.54
N THR A 118 -3.12 -6.39 -7.63
CA THR A 118 -2.35 -6.36 -8.91
C THR A 118 -1.17 -5.38 -8.90
N SER A 119 -1.02 -4.60 -7.82
CA SER A 119 0.13 -3.75 -7.62
C SER A 119 1.28 -4.62 -7.12
N GLY A 120 2.06 -5.18 -8.04
CA GLY A 120 3.21 -6.01 -7.71
C GLY A 120 4.15 -5.29 -6.73
N HIS A 121 4.39 -5.96 -5.60
CA HIS A 121 5.60 -5.99 -4.76
C HIS A 121 5.33 -5.88 -3.25
N VAL A 122 6.17 -6.60 -2.51
CA VAL A 122 6.15 -6.78 -1.06
C VAL A 122 7.18 -5.80 -0.47
N LEU A 123 6.71 -4.80 0.31
CA LEU A 123 7.37 -4.01 1.40
C LEU A 123 7.01 -2.50 1.42
N PRO A 124 7.02 -1.82 2.61
CA PRO A 124 5.87 -1.05 3.12
C PRO A 124 5.81 0.47 2.88
N PHE A 125 6.58 1.06 1.96
CA PHE A 125 6.45 2.49 1.63
C PHE A 125 6.60 2.73 0.12
N LEU A 126 5.53 3.23 -0.48
CA LEU A 126 5.56 4.54 -1.15
C LEU A 126 6.48 4.80 -2.36
N ASP A 127 7.15 3.85 -3.00
CA ASP A 127 8.18 4.22 -4.00
C ASP A 127 7.74 4.00 -5.46
N GLY A 128 6.66 4.67 -5.85
CA GLY A 128 6.25 4.74 -7.25
C GLY A 128 4.91 5.44 -7.38
N GLY A 129 4.91 6.67 -7.90
CA GLY A 129 3.74 7.52 -8.20
C GLY A 129 2.42 6.98 -7.67
N ASN A 130 2.20 7.07 -6.35
CA ASN A 130 1.03 6.49 -5.71
C ASN A 130 -0.20 7.17 -6.29
N THR A 131 -0.88 6.48 -7.20
CA THR A 131 -2.22 6.88 -7.62
C THR A 131 -3.09 6.51 -6.45
N TRP A 132 -3.53 7.52 -5.72
CA TRP A 132 -4.49 7.41 -4.64
C TRP A 132 -5.54 6.35 -5.00
N SER A 133 -5.58 5.24 -4.26
CA SER A 133 -6.48 4.10 -4.51
C SER A 133 -7.84 4.25 -3.83
N GLY A 134 -8.05 5.35 -3.09
CA GLY A 134 -9.37 5.71 -2.57
C GLY A 134 -10.23 6.35 -3.66
N THR A 135 -11.55 6.35 -3.47
CA THR A 135 -12.40 7.28 -4.23
C THR A 135 -12.06 8.70 -3.80
N GLN A 136 -11.80 9.63 -4.74
CA GLN A 136 -11.68 11.05 -4.43
C GLN A 136 -13.02 11.53 -3.85
N THR A 137 -13.07 11.69 -2.53
CA THR A 137 -14.24 12.22 -1.81
C THR A 137 -14.25 13.74 -1.77
N PHE A 138 -13.14 14.40 -2.12
CA PHE A 138 -13.12 15.83 -2.36
C PHE A 138 -13.84 16.11 -3.68
N GLY A 139 -15.01 16.75 -3.60
CA GLY A 139 -15.66 17.33 -4.76
C GLY A 139 -14.80 18.43 -5.39
N ALA A 140 -15.15 18.85 -6.61
CA ALA A 140 -14.54 20.02 -7.22
C ALA A 140 -14.69 21.22 -6.27
N VAL A 141 -13.58 21.90 -5.98
CA VAL A 141 -13.60 23.15 -5.19
C VAL A 141 -14.13 24.25 -6.10
N VAL A 142 -15.46 24.39 -6.13
CA VAL A 142 -16.16 25.50 -6.78
C VAL A 142 -16.55 26.48 -5.68
N GLY A 143 -16.11 27.74 -5.79
CA GLY A 143 -16.50 28.79 -4.86
C GLY A 143 -18.02 28.96 -4.84
N SER A 144 -18.60 29.19 -3.65
CA SER A 144 -20.04 29.44 -3.52
C SER A 144 -20.39 30.91 -3.76
N ILE A 145 -21.62 31.18 -4.19
CA ILE A 145 -22.17 32.52 -4.29
C ILE A 145 -23.22 32.72 -3.19
N THR A 146 -23.05 33.73 -2.35
CA THR A 146 -24.07 34.18 -1.39
C THR A 146 -24.71 35.46 -1.93
N THR A 147 -26.04 35.59 -1.83
CA THR A 147 -26.74 36.78 -2.34
C THR A 147 -27.21 37.65 -1.17
N GLN A 148 -26.92 38.94 -1.25
CA GLN A 148 -27.33 39.95 -0.28
C GLN A 148 -28.19 41.01 -0.98
N SER A 149 -29.32 41.38 -0.37
CA SER A 149 -30.22 42.43 -0.90
C SER A 149 -30.25 43.70 -0.04
N GLY A 150 -29.60 43.67 1.13
CA GLY A 150 -29.51 44.80 2.03
C GLY A 150 -28.58 45.91 1.53
N THR A 151 -28.68 47.08 2.16
CA THR A 151 -27.81 48.25 1.91
C THR A 151 -26.62 48.31 2.86
N ALA A 152 -26.49 47.35 3.77
CA ALA A 152 -25.39 47.23 4.71
C ALA A 152 -25.03 45.77 4.93
N TYR A 153 -23.75 45.46 5.03
CA TYR A 153 -23.25 44.12 5.34
C TYR A 153 -21.92 44.21 6.09
N ILE A 154 -21.71 43.38 7.09
CA ILE A 154 -20.43 43.26 7.80
C ILE A 154 -19.84 41.91 7.41
N LEU A 155 -18.61 41.91 6.89
CA LEU A 155 -17.91 40.68 6.51
C LEU A 155 -17.69 39.80 7.74
N ALA A 156 -17.82 38.49 7.53
CA ALA A 156 -17.52 37.47 8.51
C ALA A 156 -16.48 36.47 7.95
N ALA A 157 -15.82 35.73 8.84
CA ALA A 157 -14.88 34.68 8.43
C ALA A 157 -15.57 33.56 7.61
N SER A 158 -16.90 33.42 7.72
CA SER A 158 -17.69 32.51 6.90
C SER A 158 -17.78 32.91 5.42
N ASP A 159 -17.46 34.15 5.08
CA ASP A 159 -17.48 34.64 3.70
C ASP A 159 -16.20 34.29 2.93
N CYS A 160 -15.15 33.84 3.63
CA CYS A 160 -13.86 33.49 3.02
C CYS A 160 -14.04 32.34 2.00
N GLY A 161 -13.51 32.54 0.80
CA GLY A 161 -13.63 31.61 -0.32
C GLY A 161 -14.93 31.73 -1.11
N THR A 162 -15.78 32.73 -0.82
CA THR A 162 -17.08 32.93 -1.47
C THR A 162 -17.13 34.20 -2.30
N THR A 163 -18.11 34.28 -3.21
CA THR A 163 -18.53 35.52 -3.86
C THR A 163 -19.81 36.02 -3.21
N ILE A 164 -19.79 37.24 -2.70
CA ILE A 164 -20.98 37.92 -2.16
C ILE A 164 -21.56 38.80 -3.26
N ARG A 165 -22.76 38.45 -3.71
CA ARG A 165 -23.51 39.12 -4.77
C ARG A 165 -24.54 40.08 -4.19
N PHE A 166 -24.33 41.37 -4.37
CA PHE A 166 -25.26 42.39 -3.88
C PHE A 166 -26.26 42.81 -4.96
N THR A 167 -27.55 42.73 -4.64
CA THR A 167 -28.66 42.96 -5.59
C THR A 167 -29.44 44.26 -5.33
N SER A 168 -29.03 45.04 -4.31
CA SER A 168 -29.68 46.31 -3.96
C SER A 168 -29.58 47.34 -5.10
N ASN A 169 -30.66 48.08 -5.33
CA ASN A 169 -30.67 49.24 -6.23
C ASN A 169 -30.25 50.54 -5.53
N SER A 170 -30.14 50.53 -4.20
CA SER A 170 -29.63 51.64 -3.39
C SER A 170 -28.18 51.38 -2.98
N PRO A 171 -27.36 52.43 -2.73
CA PRO A 171 -25.97 52.27 -2.32
C PRO A 171 -25.82 51.28 -1.17
N VAL A 172 -24.80 50.42 -1.26
CA VAL A 172 -24.50 49.37 -0.28
C VAL A 172 -23.20 49.70 0.43
N THR A 173 -23.17 49.59 1.75
CA THR A 173 -21.93 49.67 2.53
C THR A 173 -21.55 48.27 3.01
N VAL A 174 -20.37 47.79 2.62
CA VAL A 174 -19.76 46.55 3.11
C VAL A 174 -18.64 46.91 4.08
N THR A 175 -18.77 46.55 5.34
CA THR A 175 -17.77 46.84 6.37
C THR A 175 -16.84 45.64 6.56
N THR A 176 -15.53 45.87 6.46
CA THR A 176 -14.51 44.86 6.76
C THR A 176 -14.41 44.58 8.25
N LEU A 177 -13.92 43.40 8.63
CA LEU A 177 -13.78 43.01 10.05
C LEU A 177 -12.31 42.72 10.41
N ASN A 178 -11.87 43.17 11.58
CA ASN A 178 -10.48 43.04 12.04
C ASN A 178 -10.10 41.64 12.51
N SER A 179 -11.08 40.74 12.64
CA SER A 179 -10.88 39.34 13.02
C SER A 179 -10.83 38.39 11.81
N LEU A 180 -10.83 38.90 10.57
CA LEU A 180 -10.70 38.04 9.39
C LEU A 180 -9.30 37.39 9.35
N PRO A 181 -9.18 36.07 9.10
CA PRO A 181 -7.89 35.39 9.12
C PRO A 181 -7.03 35.77 7.91
N PRO A 182 -5.69 35.77 8.04
CA PRO A 182 -4.78 35.91 6.90
C PRO A 182 -5.07 34.86 5.83
N GLY A 183 -5.01 35.25 4.55
CA GLY A 183 -5.35 34.39 3.42
C GLY A 183 -6.84 34.30 3.10
N CYS A 184 -7.72 34.90 3.91
CA CYS A 184 -9.13 35.02 3.57
C CYS A 184 -9.29 35.86 2.30
N SER A 185 -9.95 35.29 1.29
CA SER A 185 -10.32 35.98 0.04
C SER A 185 -11.83 36.02 -0.11
N VAL A 186 -12.37 37.17 -0.52
CA VAL A 186 -13.81 37.37 -0.76
C VAL A 186 -13.95 38.16 -2.06
N ALA A 187 -14.84 37.71 -2.94
CA ALA A 187 -15.24 38.49 -4.11
C ALA A 187 -16.54 39.24 -3.80
N ILE A 188 -16.62 40.51 -4.19
CA ILE A 188 -17.80 41.36 -4.00
C ILE A 188 -18.33 41.74 -5.37
N GLU A 189 -19.53 41.28 -5.72
CA GLU A 189 -20.16 41.53 -7.03
C GLU A 189 -21.30 42.55 -6.88
N GLN A 190 -21.27 43.61 -7.70
CA GLN A 190 -22.38 44.55 -7.86
C GLN A 190 -23.38 44.04 -8.90
N ALA A 191 -24.32 43.19 -8.49
CA ALA A 191 -25.41 42.75 -9.36
C ALA A 191 -26.57 43.76 -9.47
N GLY A 192 -26.76 44.61 -8.46
CA GLY A 192 -27.78 45.66 -8.44
C GLY A 192 -27.26 47.02 -8.92
N ASN A 193 -28.15 48.01 -9.05
CA ASN A 193 -27.76 49.37 -9.44
C ASN A 193 -27.08 50.17 -8.32
N GLY A 194 -27.20 49.71 -7.07
CA GLY A 194 -26.58 50.34 -5.92
C GLY A 194 -25.07 50.17 -5.93
N GLN A 195 -24.32 51.27 -5.99
CA GLN A 195 -22.87 51.23 -5.87
C GLN A 195 -22.47 50.66 -4.51
N ILE A 196 -21.53 49.72 -4.50
CA ILE A 196 -21.03 49.08 -3.27
C ILE A 196 -19.80 49.85 -2.82
N ALA A 197 -19.78 50.29 -1.57
CA ALA A 197 -18.63 50.89 -0.92
C ALA A 197 -18.08 49.96 0.16
N ILE A 198 -16.77 49.70 0.10
CA ILE A 198 -16.04 48.95 1.11
C ILE A 198 -15.57 49.94 2.17
N ALA A 199 -16.15 49.85 3.38
CA ALA A 199 -15.79 50.67 4.52
C ALA A 199 -14.83 49.91 5.44
N ALA A 200 -13.76 50.57 5.89
CA ALA A 200 -12.85 50.00 6.86
C ALA A 200 -13.55 49.89 8.22
N GLY A 201 -13.74 48.67 8.72
CA GLY A 201 -14.13 48.45 10.12
C GLY A 201 -13.04 48.89 11.09
N ALA A 202 -13.41 49.06 12.36
CA ALA A 202 -12.47 49.43 13.41
C ALA A 202 -11.31 48.41 13.50
N GLY A 203 -10.07 48.91 13.54
CA GLY A 203 -8.88 48.05 13.56
C GLY A 203 -8.56 47.35 12.24
N THR A 204 -9.20 47.74 11.13
CA THR A 204 -8.80 47.27 9.78
C THR A 204 -8.04 48.35 9.03
N THR A 205 -7.02 47.95 8.28
CA THR A 205 -6.31 48.80 7.32
C THR A 205 -6.65 48.31 5.92
N GLN A 206 -7.09 49.21 5.04
CA GLN A 206 -7.36 48.89 3.64
C GLN A 206 -6.24 49.43 2.76
N ARG A 207 -5.81 48.63 1.79
CA ARG A 207 -4.85 49.02 0.75
C ARG A 207 -5.45 48.81 -0.62
N SER A 208 -5.44 49.85 -1.43
CA SER A 208 -5.82 49.81 -2.84
C SER A 208 -4.81 50.62 -3.63
N PRO A 209 -4.17 50.09 -4.68
CA PRO A 209 -3.16 50.82 -5.45
C PRO A 209 -3.64 52.16 -5.99
N HIS A 210 -4.94 52.28 -6.27
CA HIS A 210 -5.57 53.49 -6.82
C HIS A 210 -6.49 54.18 -5.81
N SER A 211 -6.44 53.79 -4.53
CA SER A 211 -7.37 54.25 -3.48
C SER A 211 -8.85 53.98 -3.78
N TYR A 212 -9.13 53.05 -4.70
CA TYR A 212 -10.48 52.62 -5.02
C TYR A 212 -11.05 51.78 -3.89
N THR A 213 -12.20 52.20 -3.41
CA THR A 213 -12.91 51.58 -2.27
C THR A 213 -14.37 51.33 -2.61
N LYS A 214 -14.80 51.62 -3.84
CA LYS A 214 -16.15 51.37 -4.31
C LYS A 214 -16.11 50.62 -5.63
N THR A 215 -17.19 49.93 -5.97
CA THR A 215 -17.36 49.36 -7.31
C THR A 215 -17.52 50.46 -8.36
N TYR A 216 -16.94 50.28 -9.55
CA TYR A 216 -17.04 51.26 -10.63
C TYR A 216 -18.49 51.44 -11.15
N GLY A 217 -19.24 50.34 -11.24
CA GLY A 217 -20.63 50.33 -11.72
C GLY A 217 -21.23 48.92 -11.70
N PRO A 218 -22.43 48.74 -12.28
CA PRO A 218 -23.07 47.43 -12.35
C PRO A 218 -22.17 46.38 -13.01
N TYR A 219 -22.18 45.16 -12.46
CA TYR A 219 -21.34 44.01 -12.81
C TYR A 219 -19.84 44.15 -12.50
N ALA A 220 -19.42 45.24 -11.83
CA ALA A 220 -18.08 45.32 -11.29
C ALA A 220 -17.87 44.30 -10.16
N ILE A 221 -16.68 43.71 -10.13
CA ILE A 221 -16.25 42.80 -9.07
C ILE A 221 -15.03 43.37 -8.37
N LEU A 222 -15.10 43.46 -7.04
CA LEU A 222 -13.94 43.74 -6.20
C LEU A 222 -13.43 42.45 -5.57
N GLY A 223 -12.11 42.28 -5.58
CA GLY A 223 -11.43 41.27 -4.79
C GLY A 223 -10.97 41.85 -3.46
N LEU A 224 -11.29 41.18 -2.36
CA LEU A 224 -10.77 41.48 -1.03
C LEU A 224 -9.87 40.34 -0.60
N PHE A 225 -8.63 40.65 -0.23
CA PHE A 225 -7.66 39.67 0.26
C PHE A 225 -7.04 40.15 1.58
N VAL A 226 -7.10 39.32 2.61
CA VAL A 226 -6.45 39.61 3.89
C VAL A 226 -4.99 39.18 3.82
N ASP A 227 -4.07 40.14 3.72
CA ASP A 227 -2.63 39.87 3.60
C ASP A 227 -2.03 39.47 4.96
N MET A 228 -2.41 40.20 6.01
CA MET A 228 -1.99 39.90 7.37
C MET A 228 -3.07 40.28 8.38
N ASN A 229 -2.99 39.70 9.58
CA ASN A 229 -3.79 40.10 10.73
C ASN A 229 -2.96 39.92 12.01
N ALA A 230 -2.42 41.01 12.53
CA ALA A 230 -1.59 40.97 13.73
C ALA A 230 -2.48 40.79 14.98
N GLY A 231 -2.24 39.72 15.74
CA GLY A 231 -2.96 39.46 16.99
C GLY A 231 -4.46 39.20 16.84
N GLY A 232 -4.95 38.94 15.63
CA GLY A 232 -6.38 38.68 15.35
C GLY A 232 -7.29 39.91 15.51
N SER A 233 -6.73 41.11 15.55
CA SER A 233 -7.47 42.37 15.74
C SER A 233 -6.97 43.53 14.88
N ALA A 234 -6.07 43.27 13.94
CA ALA A 234 -5.43 44.27 13.08
C ALA A 234 -5.27 43.73 11.66
N ALA A 235 -6.40 43.49 10.98
CA ALA A 235 -6.41 42.95 9.62
C ALA A 235 -5.99 44.01 8.59
N GLU A 236 -5.06 43.64 7.72
CA GLU A 236 -4.67 44.39 6.54
C GLU A 236 -5.29 43.75 5.30
N ILE A 237 -6.11 44.52 4.59
CA ILE A 237 -6.95 44.03 3.50
C ILE A 237 -6.55 44.75 2.21
N ILE A 238 -6.15 43.97 1.22
CA ILE A 238 -5.89 44.43 -0.14
C ILE A 238 -7.21 44.41 -0.91
N ILE A 239 -7.55 45.54 -1.51
CA ILE A 239 -8.70 45.72 -2.40
C ILE A 239 -8.17 45.80 -3.83
N THR A 240 -8.74 44.98 -4.71
CA THR A 240 -8.42 44.91 -6.14
C THR A 240 -9.69 44.81 -6.98
N GLY A 241 -9.53 44.80 -8.30
CA GLY A 241 -10.62 44.65 -9.27
C GLY A 241 -11.15 45.97 -9.79
N ASP A 242 -12.42 45.97 -10.17
CA ASP A 242 -13.06 47.02 -10.96
C ASP A 242 -13.58 48.16 -10.07
N GLY A 243 -12.65 48.81 -9.37
CA GLY A 243 -12.95 49.83 -8.39
C GLY A 243 -12.99 51.27 -8.91
N ALA A 244 -13.56 52.16 -8.10
CA ALA A 244 -13.53 53.62 -8.19
C ALA A 244 -13.37 54.28 -6.81
#